data_AF-A0A936W142-F1
#
_entry.id   AF-A0A936W142-F1
#
_cell.length_a   1.000
_cell.length_b   1.000
_cell.length_c   1.000
_cell.angle_alpha   90.00
_cell.angle_beta   90.00
_cell.angle_gamma   90.00
#
_symmetry.space_group_name_H-M   'P 1'
#
loop_
_entity.id
_entity.type
_entity.pdbx_description
1 polymer ?
#
loop_
_entity_poly.entity_id
_entity_poly.type
_entity_poly.pdbx_seq_one_letter_code
_entity_poly.pdbx_strand_id
1 'polypeptide(L)'
;MNTAKFYLHYPNEEKSSIRMEFRFFGQRMVMGTGLVIPTNLWNTKKMRVKTSSSFLDYSRYNRKLDNLDSSAKDTLRSFEDESVIPTVNQFRLRLQNLSMGVTETSQRS
;
A
#
# COMPACT_ATOMS: atom_id res chain seq x y z
N MET A 1 9.22 -7.42 -12.78
CA MET A 1 9.03 -7.12 -11.34
C MET A 1 7.67 -6.52 -11.13
N ASN A 2 6.92 -7.06 -10.17
CA ASN A 2 5.59 -6.55 -9.82
C ASN A 2 5.77 -5.29 -8.96
N THR A 3 4.99 -4.25 -9.25
CA THR A 3 5.09 -2.95 -8.57
C THR A 3 3.70 -2.51 -8.15
N ALA A 4 3.61 -1.98 -6.93
CA ALA A 4 2.39 -1.42 -6.40
C ALA A 4 1.98 -0.16 -7.17
N LYS A 5 0.72 -0.11 -7.56
CA LYS A 5 0.09 1.09 -8.11
C LYS A 5 -0.66 1.80 -6.99
N PHE A 6 -0.50 3.11 -6.91
CA PHE A 6 -1.22 3.94 -5.94
C PHE A 6 -2.15 4.91 -6.64
N TYR A 7 -3.33 5.13 -6.08
CA TYR A 7 -4.34 6.01 -6.66
C TYR A 7 -5.29 6.54 -5.59
N LEU A 8 -5.95 7.66 -5.88
CA LEU A 8 -6.98 8.22 -5.03
C LEU A 8 -8.27 7.42 -5.17
N HIS A 9 -8.92 7.10 -4.05
CA HIS A 9 -10.22 6.43 -4.06
C HIS A 9 -11.31 7.35 -4.63
N TYR A 10 -11.31 8.62 -4.22
CA TYR A 10 -12.26 9.65 -4.63
C TYR A 10 -11.51 10.85 -5.20
N PRO A 11 -11.15 10.86 -6.50
CA PRO A 11 -10.28 11.89 -7.09
C PRO A 11 -10.98 13.23 -7.34
N ASN A 12 -12.28 13.34 -7.12
CA ASN A 12 -13.05 14.58 -7.31
C ASN A 12 -13.36 15.31 -6.00
N GLU A 13 -13.04 14.68 -4.86
CA GLU A 13 -13.23 15.26 -3.53
C GLU A 13 -12.06 16.17 -3.16
N GLU A 14 -12.27 17.11 -2.23
CA GLU A 14 -11.19 17.97 -1.72
C GLU A 14 -10.04 17.14 -1.13
N LYS A 15 -10.41 16.11 -0.36
CA LYS A 15 -9.50 15.14 0.26
C LYS A 15 -9.90 13.73 -0.10
N SER A 16 -8.89 12.88 -0.27
CA SER A 16 -9.11 11.52 -0.73
C SER A 16 -8.15 10.53 -0.09
N SER A 17 -8.63 9.32 0.16
CA SER A 17 -7.80 8.23 0.66
C SER A 17 -6.96 7.63 -0.47
N ILE A 18 -5.71 7.31 -0.17
CA ILE A 18 -4.82 6.63 -1.12
C ILE A 18 -5.04 5.12 -0.99
N ARG A 19 -5.32 4.47 -2.12
CA ARG A 19 -5.39 3.01 -2.27
C ARG A 19 -4.15 2.48 -2.97
N MET A 20 -3.86 1.23 -2.67
CA MET A 20 -2.81 0.43 -3.29
C MET A 20 -3.45 -0.71 -4.06
N GLU A 21 -3.01 -0.91 -5.31
CA GLU A 21 -3.26 -2.09 -6.12
C GLU A 21 -1.95 -2.84 -6.34
N PHE A 22 -1.95 -4.15 -6.07
CA PHE A 22 -0.82 -5.03 -6.34
C PHE A 22 -1.33 -6.27 -7.07
N ARG A 23 -0.65 -6.67 -8.15
CA ARG A 23 -0.99 -7.84 -8.96
C ARG A 23 0.05 -8.93 -8.73
N PHE A 24 -0.39 -10.17 -8.63
CA PHE A 24 0.48 -11.35 -8.43
C PHE A 24 -0.26 -12.60 -8.88
N PHE A 25 0.42 -13.61 -9.42
CA PHE A 25 -0.18 -14.90 -9.81
C PHE A 25 -1.54 -14.80 -10.55
N GLY A 26 -1.68 -13.81 -11.46
CA GLY A 26 -2.95 -13.53 -12.17
C GLY A 26 -4.07 -12.88 -11.32
N GLN A 27 -3.86 -12.72 -10.01
CA GLN A 27 -4.77 -12.09 -9.07
C GLN A 27 -4.48 -10.60 -8.87
N ARG A 28 -5.50 -9.86 -8.42
CA ARG A 28 -5.43 -8.43 -8.12
C ARG A 28 -5.87 -8.17 -6.68
N MET A 29 -4.96 -7.65 -5.87
CA MET A 29 -5.23 -7.21 -4.50
C MET A 29 -5.35 -5.69 -4.46
N VAL A 30 -6.40 -5.20 -3.81
CA VAL A 30 -6.60 -3.77 -3.51
C VAL A 30 -6.72 -3.59 -2.01
N MET A 31 -6.04 -2.59 -1.45
CA MET A 31 -6.16 -2.22 -0.04
C MET A 31 -6.01 -0.72 0.18
N GLY A 32 -6.55 -0.21 1.29
CA GLY A 32 -6.31 1.16 1.73
C GLY A 32 -4.92 1.29 2.35
N THR A 33 -4.26 2.42 2.14
CA THR A 33 -2.95 2.74 2.77
C THR A 33 -3.10 3.40 4.14
N GLY A 34 -4.34 3.76 4.53
CA GLY A 34 -4.64 4.58 5.71
C GLY A 34 -4.20 6.04 5.60
N LEU A 35 -3.73 6.48 4.43
CA LEU A 35 -3.37 7.87 4.17
C LEU A 35 -4.52 8.61 3.50
N VAL A 36 -4.74 9.85 3.93
CA VAL A 36 -5.69 10.80 3.32
C VAL A 36 -4.93 12.06 2.96
N ILE A 37 -5.08 12.54 1.73
CA ILE A 37 -4.42 13.75 1.25
C ILE A 37 -5.39 14.69 0.53
N PRO A 38 -5.09 15.99 0.49
CA PRO A 38 -5.70 16.88 -0.47
C PRO A 38 -5.46 16.38 -1.90
N THR A 39 -6.53 16.26 -2.68
CA THR A 39 -6.49 15.68 -4.04
C THR A 39 -5.58 16.47 -4.98
N ASN A 40 -5.54 17.80 -4.84
CA ASN A 40 -4.68 18.69 -5.63
C ASN A 40 -3.17 18.43 -5.41
N LEU A 41 -2.80 17.85 -4.26
CA LEU A 41 -1.42 17.46 -3.94
C LEU A 41 -1.05 16.08 -4.47
N TRP A 42 -1.96 15.34 -5.11
CA TRP A 42 -1.62 14.06 -5.72
C TRP A 42 -1.01 14.23 -7.10
N ASN A 43 0.08 13.53 -7.37
CA ASN A 43 0.66 13.40 -8.71
C ASN A 43 0.18 12.08 -9.34
N THR A 44 -0.78 12.15 -10.26
CA THR A 44 -1.35 10.98 -10.93
C THR A 44 -0.35 10.22 -11.79
N LYS A 45 0.61 10.91 -12.41
CA LYS A 45 1.65 10.29 -13.24
C LYS A 45 2.67 9.52 -12.40
N LYS A 46 3.13 10.12 -11.30
CA LYS A 46 4.12 9.51 -10.39
C LYS A 46 3.49 8.59 -9.35
N MET A 47 2.17 8.66 -9.15
CA MET A 47 1.44 7.98 -8.08
C MET A 47 2.06 8.30 -6.70
N ARG A 48 2.36 9.58 -6.46
CA ARG A 48 3.03 10.09 -5.26
C ARG A 48 2.45 11.45 -4.86
N VAL A 49 2.64 11.80 -3.59
CA VAL A 49 2.32 13.13 -3.08
C VAL A 49 3.32 14.15 -3.64
N LYS A 50 2.82 15.25 -4.18
CA LYS A 50 3.61 16.38 -4.67
C LYS A 50 4.34 17.03 -3.49
N THR A 51 5.55 17.51 -3.76
CA THR A 51 6.25 18.41 -2.85
C THR A 51 5.48 19.73 -2.77
N SER A 52 5.15 20.18 -1.56
CA SER A 52 4.52 21.48 -1.34
C SER A 52 5.06 22.11 -0.07
N SER A 53 5.35 23.41 -0.11
CA SER A 53 5.72 24.18 1.09
C SER A 53 4.59 24.21 2.13
N SER A 54 3.34 24.15 1.68
CA SER A 54 2.16 24.12 2.55
C SER A 54 1.84 22.75 3.15
N PHE A 55 2.49 21.68 2.68
CA PHE A 55 2.23 20.32 3.14
C PHE A 55 3.54 19.60 3.45
N LEU A 56 4.08 19.85 4.64
CA LEU A 56 5.40 19.33 5.07
C LEU A 56 5.46 17.79 5.16
N ASP A 57 4.31 17.13 5.30
CA ASP A 57 4.20 15.69 5.45
C ASP A 57 4.43 14.88 4.16
N TYR A 58 4.59 15.53 2.99
CA TYR A 58 4.73 14.84 1.70
C TYR A 58 5.80 13.73 1.73
N SER A 59 6.93 13.98 2.42
CA SER A 59 8.05 13.05 2.51
C SER A 59 7.67 11.79 3.32
N ARG A 60 6.98 11.98 4.45
CA ARG A 60 6.48 10.87 5.28
C ARG A 60 5.47 10.01 4.52
N TYR A 61 4.57 10.64 3.77
CA TYR A 61 3.55 9.95 2.98
C TYR A 61 4.20 9.12 1.88
N ASN A 62 5.09 9.74 1.08
CA ASN A 62 5.78 9.03 0.00
C ASN A 62 6.62 7.87 0.54
N ARG A 63 7.33 8.05 1.65
CA ARG A 63 8.08 6.98 2.31
C ARG A 63 7.18 5.82 2.75
N LYS A 64 5.99 6.10 3.28
CA LYS A 64 5.03 5.04 3.62
C LYS A 64 4.56 4.27 2.38
N LEU A 65 4.34 4.95 1.25
CA LEU A 65 3.99 4.29 -0.01
C LEU A 65 5.15 3.42 -0.53
N ASP A 66 6.39 3.90 -0.43
CA ASP A 66 7.58 3.14 -0.83
C ASP A 66 7.79 1.90 0.05
N ASN A 67 7.54 2.03 1.36
CA ASN A 67 7.57 0.91 2.29
C ASN A 67 6.49 -0.14 1.95
N LEU A 68 5.26 0.30 1.64
CA LEU A 68 4.18 -0.61 1.24
C LEU A 68 4.50 -1.37 -0.06
N ASP A 69 5.10 -0.70 -1.05
CA ASP A 69 5.55 -1.34 -2.28
C ASP A 69 6.65 -2.38 -2.01
N SER A 70 7.61 -2.03 -1.15
CA SER A 70 8.70 -2.93 -0.76
C SER A 70 8.16 -4.15 0.00
N SER A 71 7.32 -3.96 1.01
CA SER A 71 6.71 -5.05 1.78
C SER A 71 5.84 -5.98 0.92
N ALA A 72 5.17 -5.46 -0.12
CA ALA A 72 4.42 -6.32 -1.04
C ALA A 72 5.33 -7.17 -1.93
N LYS A 73 6.48 -6.65 -2.36
CA LYS A 73 7.48 -7.43 -3.09
C LYS A 73 8.09 -8.51 -2.19
N ASP A 74 8.41 -8.17 -0.94
CA ASP A 74 8.93 -9.13 0.03
C ASP A 74 7.90 -10.22 0.35
N THR A 75 6.63 -9.85 0.49
CA THR A 75 5.51 -10.81 0.67
C THR A 75 5.41 -11.75 -0.53
N LEU A 76 5.45 -11.22 -1.75
CA LEU A 76 5.40 -12.05 -2.96
C LEU A 76 6.57 -13.03 -3.00
N ARG A 77 7.79 -12.53 -2.76
CA ARG A 77 9.00 -13.35 -2.71
C ARG A 77 8.89 -14.46 -1.68
N SER A 78 8.36 -14.19 -0.49
CA SER A 78 8.16 -15.23 0.53
C SER A 78 7.24 -16.36 0.06
N PHE A 79 6.18 -16.05 -0.69
CA PHE A 79 5.30 -17.08 -1.26
C PHE A 79 5.94 -17.85 -2.42
N GLU A 80 6.77 -17.17 -3.22
CA GLU A 80 7.56 -17.81 -4.27
C GLU A 80 8.59 -18.78 -3.67
N ASP A 81 9.30 -18.37 -2.61
CA ASP A 81 10.25 -19.21 -1.87
C ASP A 81 9.55 -20.41 -1.20
N GLU A 82 8.32 -20.23 -0.70
CA GLU A 82 7.46 -21.30 -0.17
C GLU A 82 6.85 -22.19 -1.27
N SER A 83 6.97 -21.82 -2.55
CA SER A 83 6.30 -22.48 -3.69
C SER A 83 4.77 -22.57 -3.54
N VAL A 84 4.16 -21.59 -2.86
CA VAL A 84 2.73 -21.51 -2.59
C VAL A 84 2.12 -20.40 -3.43
N ILE A 85 0.98 -20.68 -4.07
CA ILE A 85 0.17 -19.64 -4.72
C ILE A 85 -0.82 -19.09 -3.68
N PRO A 86 -0.62 -17.88 -3.13
CA PRO A 86 -1.51 -17.32 -2.15
C PRO A 86 -2.83 -16.89 -2.78
N THR A 87 -3.89 -16.97 -1.99
CA THR A 87 -5.12 -16.23 -2.26
C THR A 87 -4.94 -14.74 -1.94
N VAL A 88 -5.78 -13.88 -2.52
CA VAL A 88 -5.83 -12.43 -2.20
C VAL A 88 -5.86 -12.17 -0.69
N ASN A 89 -6.61 -12.97 0.07
CA ASN A 89 -6.74 -12.80 1.52
C ASN A 89 -5.46 -13.20 2.27
N GLN A 90 -4.83 -14.32 1.91
CA GLN A 90 -3.56 -14.74 2.51
C GLN A 90 -2.45 -13.72 2.25
N PHE A 91 -2.37 -13.21 1.02
CA PHE A 91 -1.41 -12.17 0.66
C PHE A 91 -1.64 -10.90 1.48
N ARG A 92 -2.90 -10.44 1.56
CA ARG A 92 -3.27 -9.25 2.35
C ARG A 92 -2.91 -9.43 3.82
N LEU A 93 -3.23 -10.57 4.41
CA LEU A 93 -2.95 -10.84 5.83
C LEU A 93 -1.44 -10.82 6.12
N ARG A 94 -0.63 -11.46 5.26
CA ARG A 94 0.83 -11.48 5.43
C ARG A 94 1.45 -10.09 5.27
N LEU A 95 1.01 -9.33 4.27
CA LEU A 95 1.43 -7.94 4.08
C LEU A 95 1.05 -7.07 5.30
N GLN A 96 -0.16 -7.23 5.83
CA GLN A 96 -0.60 -6.52 7.03
C GLN A 96 0.28 -6.86 8.23
N ASN A 97 0.58 -8.14 8.46
CA ASN A 97 1.45 -8.58 9.56
C ASN A 97 2.86 -7.99 9.47
N LEU A 98 3.45 -7.91 8.26
CA LEU A 98 4.74 -7.25 8.05
C LEU A 98 4.67 -5.74 8.34
N SER A 99 3.58 -5.09 7.96
CA SER A 99 3.37 -3.66 8.23
C SER A 99 3.01 -3.35 9.69
N MET A 100 2.49 -4.34 10.43
CA MET A 100 2.03 -4.25 11.82
C MET A 100 2.95 -4.97 12.81
N GLY A 101 4.24 -5.16 12.50
CA GLY A 101 5.24 -5.74 13.39
C GLY A 101 5.53 -4.98 14.70
N VAL A 102 4.54 -4.24 15.25
CA VAL A 102 4.40 -3.80 16.64
C VAL A 102 2.90 -3.80 17.01
N THR A 103 2.21 -4.93 16.99
CA THR A 103 1.13 -5.18 17.98
C THR A 103 0.93 -6.68 18.14
N GLU A 104 1.34 -7.18 19.29
CA GLU A 104 1.12 -8.54 19.77
C GLU A 104 -0.35 -8.96 19.66
N THR A 105 -0.52 -10.21 19.20
CA THR A 105 -1.29 -11.24 19.87
C THR A 105 -2.54 -10.78 20.64
N SER A 106 -3.72 -10.81 20.01
CA SER A 106 -4.94 -11.18 20.73
C SER A 106 -6.08 -11.54 19.80
N GLN A 107 -6.11 -12.80 19.36
CA GLN A 107 -7.37 -13.52 19.13
C GLN A 107 -7.17 -14.98 19.56
N ARG A 108 -7.23 -15.18 20.88
CA ARG A 108 -7.76 -16.41 21.48
C ARG A 108 -8.49 -16.01 22.76
N SER A 109 -9.82 -15.93 22.64
CA SER A 109 -10.78 -16.18 23.71
C SER A 109 -11.96 -16.90 23.08
#